data_AF-A0A388JM33-F1
#
_entry.id   AF-A0A388JM33-F1
#
_cell.length_a   1.000
_cell.length_b   1.000
_cell.length_c   1.000
_cell.angle_alpha   90.00
_cell.angle_beta   90.00
_cell.angle_gamma   90.00
#
_symmetry.space_group_name_H-M   'P 1'
#
loop_
_entity.id
_entity.type
_entity.pdbx_description
1 polymer ?
#
loop_
_entity_poly.entity_id
_entity_poly.type
_entity_poly.pdbx_seq_one_letter_code
_entity_poly.pdbx_strand_id
1 'polypeptide(L)'
;MAASTAGLVPITRGYLAKFYDRYPFEPISAEVGRLRDRLHVMCDRYDALRRRIAGEDDHLVQKLLIRPPRKIDENLWRQREQIEEIVNLLDAKNLPCALRDSGQESVTSTKLAQERERMKDVMLCSLNNIISFQAASQRKIADMVFTYLPKDFRGTLIRQQRERSERRREAEVEALIASGASIRERYQLLWNQQMDRRRTLAQLGSATGVFKALVKYLGGVPQVLLDFVRQINDHNGPMEEQRDRYGPPLYELTAFLNQIFVFLSLWWKTFEDAEASGRTAESLELLTASATIYSAELKRFLHFIGEVFDKSPFLISAEEAIEVQGAAPVEEFKTVVIARGDNFKVDLVVEAEGSMVAWEFRTDAGKDLGFTVEFVDMVSGMKMPILPYQRYEAHQGHFYTTGSGSYRLVWDNSYSTFYGKSLRYKADAVPPMLLQSTKSSTGRSNSERQTKGEGEGEGEEEQEEDGAVGEEGGKGNTSQTSTSARVVAPVTAAASSGLSSDVHTERERERERGCQWRGGYRPDSVEGV
;
A
#
# COMPACT_ATOMS: atom_id res chain seq x y z
N MET A 1 -19.07 1.30 28.55
CA MET A 1 -18.53 0.01 28.08
C MET A 1 -17.95 0.18 26.69
N ALA A 2 -16.77 -0.40 26.43
CA ALA A 2 -16.27 -0.65 25.06
C ALA A 2 -16.83 -2.01 24.58
N ALA A 3 -16.80 -2.27 23.27
CA ALA A 3 -17.21 -3.57 22.74
C ALA A 3 -16.24 -4.68 23.19
N SER A 4 -16.77 -5.85 23.55
CA SER A 4 -15.94 -7.02 23.87
C SER A 4 -15.27 -7.55 22.60
N THR A 5 -14.03 -8.01 22.74
CA THR A 5 -13.26 -8.67 21.67
C THR A 5 -12.90 -10.11 22.00
N ALA A 6 -13.51 -10.69 23.03
CA ALA A 6 -13.36 -12.11 23.34
C ALA A 6 -13.94 -12.96 22.19
N GLY A 7 -13.18 -13.91 21.67
CA GLY A 7 -13.59 -14.80 20.58
C GLY A 7 -13.44 -14.25 19.16
N LEU A 8 -13.01 -12.99 18.98
CA LEU A 8 -12.73 -12.41 17.67
C LEU A 8 -11.28 -12.67 17.22
N VAL A 9 -11.10 -12.89 15.93
CA VAL A 9 -9.79 -13.05 15.26
C VAL A 9 -9.66 -12.07 14.08
N PRO A 10 -8.43 -11.75 13.61
CA PRO A 10 -8.25 -10.98 12.39
C PRO A 10 -8.92 -11.68 11.21
N ILE A 11 -9.54 -10.90 10.32
CA ILE A 11 -10.11 -11.44 9.08
C ILE A 11 -9.03 -12.12 8.23
N THR A 12 -9.38 -13.23 7.60
CA THR A 12 -8.43 -14.07 6.86
C THR A 12 -8.66 -13.99 5.34
N ARG A 13 -7.63 -14.28 4.53
CA ARG A 13 -7.74 -14.26 3.07
C ARG A 13 -8.84 -15.20 2.55
N GLY A 14 -8.90 -16.43 3.09
CA GLY A 14 -9.94 -17.40 2.74
C GLY A 14 -11.35 -16.94 3.11
N TYR A 15 -11.51 -16.25 4.25
CA TYR A 15 -12.79 -15.63 4.61
C TYR A 15 -13.22 -14.59 3.57
N LEU A 16 -12.30 -13.70 3.19
CA LEU A 16 -12.58 -12.69 2.17
C LEU A 16 -12.92 -13.28 0.81
N ALA A 17 -12.29 -14.39 0.40
CA ALA A 17 -12.61 -15.07 -0.85
C ALA A 17 -14.09 -15.51 -0.89
N LYS A 18 -14.53 -16.32 0.09
CA LYS A 18 -15.94 -16.76 0.21
C LYS A 18 -16.90 -15.60 0.44
N PHE A 19 -16.48 -14.57 1.19
CA PHE A 19 -17.28 -13.39 1.42
C PHE A 19 -17.54 -12.64 0.09
N TYR A 20 -16.50 -12.44 -0.72
CA TYR A 20 -16.54 -11.73 -2.00
C TYR A 20 -17.20 -12.53 -3.14
N ASP A 21 -17.42 -13.83 -3.02
CA ASP A 21 -18.23 -14.60 -3.98
C ASP A 21 -19.69 -14.10 -4.05
N ARG A 22 -20.16 -13.44 -2.99
CA ARG A 22 -21.48 -12.79 -2.93
C ARG A 22 -21.51 -11.38 -3.54
N TYR A 23 -20.35 -10.87 -3.99
CA TYR A 23 -20.18 -9.52 -4.54
C TYR A 23 -19.38 -9.58 -5.85
N PRO A 24 -19.90 -10.21 -6.92
CA PRO A 24 -19.28 -10.11 -8.22
C PRO A 24 -19.31 -8.66 -8.73
N PHE A 25 -18.17 -8.15 -9.20
CA PHE A 25 -18.15 -6.90 -9.96
C PHE A 25 -18.48 -7.21 -11.42
N GLU A 26 -19.52 -6.60 -11.97
CA GLU A 26 -19.78 -6.63 -13.41
C GLU A 26 -18.61 -5.99 -14.17
N PRO A 27 -18.05 -6.63 -15.21
CA PRO A 27 -16.92 -6.10 -15.98
C PRO A 27 -17.11 -4.63 -16.42
N ILE A 28 -16.00 -3.89 -16.58
CA ILE A 28 -16.08 -2.54 -17.14
C ILE A 28 -16.64 -2.57 -18.57
N SER A 29 -17.35 -1.52 -18.97
CA SER A 29 -17.88 -1.41 -20.33
C SER A 29 -16.79 -1.65 -21.38
N ALA A 30 -17.09 -2.48 -22.38
CA ALA A 30 -16.22 -2.72 -23.53
C ALA A 30 -15.90 -1.42 -24.32
N GLU A 31 -16.68 -0.37 -24.11
CA GLU A 31 -16.43 0.96 -24.66
C GLU A 31 -15.17 1.61 -24.07
N VAL A 32 -14.76 1.26 -22.84
CA VAL A 32 -13.47 1.67 -22.26
C VAL A 32 -12.31 1.15 -23.12
N GLY A 33 -12.35 -0.13 -23.50
CA GLY A 33 -11.34 -0.73 -24.38
C GLY A 33 -11.31 -0.04 -25.74
N ARG A 34 -12.46 0.09 -26.41
CA ARG A 34 -12.59 0.75 -27.71
C ARG A 34 -12.08 2.20 -27.71
N LEU A 35 -12.45 2.98 -26.69
CA LEU A 35 -12.02 4.38 -26.57
C LEU A 35 -10.53 4.49 -26.24
N ARG A 36 -10.00 3.62 -25.36
CA ARG A 36 -8.55 3.54 -25.08
C ARG A 36 -7.76 3.24 -26.34
N ASP A 37 -8.20 2.27 -27.15
CA ASP A 37 -7.51 1.88 -28.38
C ASP A 37 -7.57 3.01 -29.44
N ARG A 38 -8.70 3.74 -29.55
CA ARG A 38 -8.80 4.97 -30.35
C ARG A 38 -7.86 6.08 -29.85
N LEU A 39 -7.75 6.28 -28.53
CA LEU A 39 -6.80 7.23 -27.94
C LEU A 39 -5.35 6.82 -28.19
N HIS A 40 -5.00 5.53 -28.20
CA HIS A 40 -3.65 5.08 -28.58
C HIS A 40 -3.31 5.49 -30.02
N VAL A 41 -4.16 5.16 -30.99
CA VAL A 41 -3.95 5.54 -32.40
C VAL A 41 -3.80 7.06 -32.58
N MET A 42 -4.57 7.85 -31.83
CA MET A 42 -4.45 9.32 -31.87
C MET A 42 -3.22 9.85 -31.15
N CYS A 43 -2.80 9.24 -30.03
CA CYS A 43 -1.54 9.56 -29.36
C CYS A 43 -0.35 9.30 -30.27
N ASP A 44 -0.28 8.14 -30.93
CA ASP A 44 0.82 7.80 -31.84
C ASP A 44 0.90 8.80 -33.00
N ARG A 45 -0.26 9.21 -33.53
CA ARG A 45 -0.37 10.25 -34.57
C ARG A 45 0.15 11.62 -34.09
N TYR A 46 -0.23 12.05 -32.88
CA TYR A 46 0.21 13.34 -32.33
C TYR A 46 1.66 13.32 -31.83
N ASP A 47 2.15 12.19 -31.34
CA ASP A 47 3.56 11.99 -30.96
C ASP A 47 4.47 12.00 -32.19
N ALA A 48 4.06 11.35 -33.29
CA ALA A 48 4.74 11.45 -34.59
C ALA A 48 4.73 12.88 -35.16
N LEU A 49 3.64 13.63 -34.98
CA LEU A 49 3.57 15.04 -35.35
C LEU A 49 4.50 15.91 -34.48
N ARG A 50 4.49 15.71 -33.16
CA ARG A 50 5.39 16.43 -32.23
C ARG A 50 6.86 16.21 -32.59
N ARG A 51 7.29 14.96 -32.86
CA ARG A 51 8.68 14.65 -33.25
C ARG A 51 9.12 15.43 -34.50
N ARG A 52 8.23 15.61 -35.47
CA ARG A 52 8.52 16.40 -36.70
C ARG A 52 8.70 17.90 -36.42
N ILE A 53 7.98 18.44 -35.44
CA ILE A 53 7.98 19.87 -35.10
C ILE A 53 9.13 20.21 -34.14
N ALA A 54 9.37 19.37 -33.13
CA ALA A 54 10.23 19.66 -31.98
C ALA A 54 11.53 18.82 -31.91
N GLY A 55 11.76 17.91 -32.86
CA GLY A 55 12.87 16.96 -32.84
C GLY A 55 12.58 15.67 -32.06
N GLU A 56 13.44 14.67 -32.22
CA GLU A 56 13.21 13.31 -31.69
C GLU A 56 13.58 13.15 -30.20
N ASP A 57 14.40 14.05 -29.64
CA ASP A 57 14.98 13.91 -28.29
C ASP A 57 13.97 14.04 -27.13
N ASP A 58 12.79 14.66 -27.35
CA ASP A 58 11.76 14.76 -26.29
C ASP A 58 11.01 13.44 -26.09
N HIS A 59 11.45 12.67 -25.10
CA HIS A 59 10.82 11.42 -24.65
C HIS A 59 9.51 11.65 -23.85
N LEU A 60 8.66 12.59 -24.28
CA LEU A 60 7.47 13.05 -23.54
C LEU A 60 6.51 11.91 -23.16
N VAL A 61 6.17 11.05 -24.12
CA VAL A 61 5.23 9.94 -23.89
C VAL A 61 5.74 9.01 -22.80
N GLN A 62 7.03 8.67 -22.81
CA GLN A 62 7.65 7.84 -21.77
C GLN A 62 7.66 8.53 -20.39
N LYS A 63 7.75 9.87 -20.33
CA LYS A 63 7.67 10.65 -19.07
C LYS A 63 6.24 10.72 -18.51
N LEU A 64 5.21 10.63 -19.37
CA LEU A 64 3.79 10.76 -19.01
C LEU A 64 3.08 9.41 -18.81
N LEU A 65 3.56 8.34 -19.45
CA LEU A 65 3.05 6.98 -19.26
C LEU A 65 3.37 6.50 -17.84
N ILE A 66 2.37 5.91 -17.18
CA ILE A 66 2.52 5.31 -15.86
C ILE A 66 2.09 3.84 -15.87
N ARG A 67 2.69 3.04 -15.00
CA ARG A 67 2.15 1.74 -14.62
C ARG A 67 1.10 1.93 -13.52
N PRO A 68 -0.16 1.47 -13.68
CA PRO A 68 -1.15 1.54 -12.62
C PRO A 68 -0.65 0.89 -11.32
N PRO A 69 -0.70 1.58 -10.17
CA PRO A 69 -0.34 0.98 -8.89
C PRO A 69 -1.29 -0.18 -8.52
N ARG A 70 -0.75 -1.25 -7.94
CA ARG A 70 -1.54 -2.41 -7.49
C ARG A 70 -2.29 -2.18 -6.19
N LYS A 71 -1.85 -1.26 -5.33
CA LYS A 71 -2.54 -0.96 -4.07
C LYS A 71 -3.70 -0.01 -4.35
N ILE A 72 -4.94 -0.42 -4.03
CA ILE A 72 -6.17 0.36 -4.30
C ILE A 72 -6.04 1.83 -3.83
N ASP A 73 -5.58 2.06 -2.60
CA ASP A 73 -5.33 3.42 -2.08
C ASP A 73 -4.35 4.22 -2.96
N GLU A 74 -3.20 3.64 -3.28
CA GLU A 74 -2.13 4.26 -4.08
C GLU A 74 -2.61 4.59 -5.50
N ASN A 75 -3.41 3.68 -6.05
CA ASN A 75 -4.03 3.81 -7.35
C ASN A 75 -5.04 4.97 -7.37
N LEU A 76 -5.92 5.05 -6.37
CA LEU A 76 -6.86 6.17 -6.22
C LEU A 76 -6.14 7.51 -6.03
N TRP A 77 -5.04 7.54 -5.26
CA TRP A 77 -4.18 8.73 -5.15
C TRP A 77 -3.57 9.13 -6.50
N ARG A 78 -3.11 8.17 -7.30
CA ARG A 78 -2.57 8.38 -8.65
C ARG A 78 -3.63 8.89 -9.64
N GLN A 79 -4.85 8.37 -9.57
CA GLN A 79 -5.95 8.87 -10.40
C GLN A 79 -6.30 10.33 -10.07
N ARG A 80 -6.30 10.70 -8.78
CA ARG A 80 -6.54 12.10 -8.38
C ARG A 80 -5.47 13.05 -8.91
N GLU A 81 -4.19 12.66 -8.85
CA GLU A 81 -3.07 13.39 -9.44
C GLU A 81 -3.31 13.64 -10.94
N GLN A 82 -3.63 12.59 -11.69
CA GLN A 82 -3.87 12.68 -13.14
C GLN A 82 -5.11 13.50 -13.50
N ILE A 83 -6.20 13.41 -12.72
CA ILE A 83 -7.38 14.25 -12.93
C ILE A 83 -7.03 15.73 -12.72
N GLU A 84 -6.26 16.07 -11.68
CA GLU A 84 -5.85 17.46 -11.47
C GLU A 84 -4.86 17.97 -12.53
N GLU A 85 -3.97 17.13 -13.06
CA GLU A 85 -3.14 17.48 -14.22
C GLU A 85 -3.98 17.72 -15.49
N ILE A 86 -5.01 16.90 -15.75
CA ILE A 86 -5.98 17.13 -16.84
C ILE A 86 -6.72 18.46 -16.64
N VAL A 87 -7.25 18.72 -15.44
CA VAL A 87 -7.95 19.98 -15.12
C VAL A 87 -7.01 21.18 -15.28
N ASN A 88 -5.74 21.05 -14.89
CA ASN A 88 -4.73 22.08 -15.07
C ASN A 88 -4.44 22.34 -16.56
N LEU A 89 -4.36 21.32 -17.42
CA LEU A 89 -4.25 21.53 -18.88
C LEU A 89 -5.47 22.23 -19.49
N LEU A 90 -6.66 22.02 -18.92
CA LEU A 90 -7.91 22.66 -19.36
C LEU A 90 -8.11 24.09 -18.79
N ASP A 91 -7.28 24.55 -17.85
CA ASP A 91 -7.33 25.93 -17.35
C ASP A 91 -6.89 26.93 -18.44
N ALA A 92 -7.56 28.09 -18.48
CA ALA A 92 -7.32 29.15 -19.46
C ALA A 92 -5.85 29.59 -19.58
N LYS A 93 -5.10 29.55 -18.46
CA LYS A 93 -3.67 29.91 -18.38
C LYS A 93 -2.74 28.94 -19.14
N ASN A 94 -3.16 27.69 -19.34
CA ASN A 94 -2.35 26.60 -19.92
C ASN A 94 -2.83 26.18 -21.32
N LEU A 95 -3.76 26.95 -21.91
CA LEU A 95 -4.19 26.75 -23.28
C LEU A 95 -3.07 27.04 -24.29
N PRO A 96 -3.06 26.37 -25.46
CA PRO A 96 -2.22 26.74 -26.60
C PRO A 96 -2.40 28.22 -26.98
N CYS A 97 -1.34 28.85 -27.50
CA CYS A 97 -1.34 30.28 -27.85
C CYS A 97 -2.49 30.62 -28.81
N ALA A 98 -2.69 29.82 -29.86
CA ALA A 98 -3.83 29.97 -30.78
C ALA A 98 -5.20 30.04 -30.09
N LEU A 99 -5.42 29.33 -28.97
CA LEU A 99 -6.68 29.37 -28.20
C LEU A 99 -6.74 30.49 -27.14
N ARG A 100 -5.60 31.11 -26.81
CA ARG A 100 -5.54 32.27 -25.90
C ARG A 100 -5.71 33.59 -26.64
N ASP A 101 -5.11 33.67 -27.82
CA ASP A 101 -5.02 34.90 -28.61
C ASP A 101 -6.19 35.02 -29.62
N SER A 102 -6.97 33.94 -29.81
CA SER A 102 -8.20 33.93 -30.61
C SER A 102 -9.36 34.70 -29.96
N GLY A 103 -9.32 36.02 -30.03
CA GLY A 103 -10.46 36.91 -29.75
C GLY A 103 -11.57 36.87 -30.81
N GLN A 104 -11.53 35.93 -31.77
CA GLN A 104 -12.52 35.80 -32.84
C GLN A 104 -13.58 34.74 -32.52
N GLU A 105 -14.84 35.17 -32.55
CA GLU A 105 -16.05 34.35 -32.35
C GLU A 105 -16.32 33.39 -33.53
N SER A 106 -15.42 32.44 -33.76
CA SER A 106 -15.71 31.28 -34.62
C SER A 106 -16.59 30.29 -33.86
N VAL A 107 -17.64 29.76 -34.51
CA VAL A 107 -18.53 28.73 -33.95
C VAL A 107 -17.75 27.52 -33.42
N THR A 108 -16.64 27.17 -34.07
CA THR A 108 -15.74 26.09 -33.63
C THR A 108 -15.04 26.42 -32.31
N SER A 109 -14.60 27.67 -32.12
CA SER A 109 -13.98 28.15 -30.88
C SER A 109 -14.98 28.16 -29.73
N THR A 110 -16.20 28.66 -29.96
CA THR A 110 -17.29 28.63 -28.96
C THR A 110 -17.64 27.20 -28.53
N LYS A 111 -17.76 26.26 -29.48
CA LYS A 111 -18.03 24.85 -29.19
C LYS A 111 -16.88 24.21 -28.40
N LEU A 112 -15.63 24.49 -28.77
CA LEU A 112 -14.46 23.98 -28.05
C LEU A 112 -14.40 24.52 -26.62
N ALA A 113 -14.69 25.81 -26.40
CA ALA A 113 -14.75 26.40 -25.05
C ALA A 113 -15.85 25.76 -24.18
N GLN A 114 -17.03 25.50 -24.74
CA GLN A 114 -18.14 24.83 -24.04
C GLN A 114 -17.80 23.38 -23.65
N GLU A 115 -17.27 22.59 -24.59
CA GLU A 115 -16.88 21.21 -24.33
C GLU A 115 -15.68 21.12 -23.38
N ARG A 116 -14.74 22.07 -23.43
CA ARG A 116 -13.63 22.18 -22.46
C ARG A 116 -14.14 22.41 -21.04
N GLU A 117 -15.10 23.31 -20.84
CA GLU A 117 -15.66 23.57 -19.50
C GLU A 117 -16.45 22.36 -18.99
N ARG A 118 -17.28 21.75 -19.85
CA ARG A 118 -17.97 20.49 -19.56
C ARG A 118 -17.01 19.36 -19.17
N MET A 119 -15.91 19.22 -19.90
CA MET A 119 -14.84 18.26 -19.63
C MET A 119 -14.21 18.51 -18.25
N LYS A 120 -13.94 19.78 -17.92
CA LYS A 120 -13.42 20.20 -16.61
C LYS A 120 -14.39 19.84 -15.48
N ASP A 121 -15.68 20.08 -15.65
CA ASP A 121 -16.72 19.71 -14.68
C ASP A 121 -16.81 18.19 -14.47
N VAL A 122 -16.77 17.40 -15.55
CA VAL A 122 -16.75 15.92 -15.47
C VAL A 122 -15.52 15.42 -14.72
N MET A 123 -14.36 16.02 -14.97
CA MET A 123 -13.11 15.69 -14.28
C MET A 123 -13.15 16.09 -12.80
N LEU A 124 -13.59 17.32 -12.46
CA LEU A 124 -13.75 17.76 -11.07
C LEU A 124 -14.81 16.94 -10.31
N CYS A 125 -15.90 16.54 -10.95
CA CYS A 125 -16.88 15.62 -10.37
C CYS A 125 -16.24 14.26 -10.05
N SER A 126 -15.43 13.73 -10.96
CA SER A 126 -14.68 12.48 -10.78
C SER A 126 -13.67 12.56 -9.62
N LEU A 127 -12.93 13.67 -9.52
CA LEU A 127 -12.02 13.97 -8.42
C LEU A 127 -12.76 13.98 -7.07
N ASN A 128 -13.88 14.69 -7.01
CA ASN A 128 -14.71 14.80 -5.80
C ASN A 128 -15.30 13.45 -5.38
N ASN A 129 -15.68 12.57 -6.32
CA ASN A 129 -16.11 11.21 -6.02
C ASN A 129 -14.99 10.40 -5.31
N ILE A 130 -13.74 10.45 -5.80
CA ILE A 130 -12.61 9.77 -5.15
C ILE A 130 -12.31 10.36 -3.77
N ILE A 131 -12.27 11.69 -3.65
CA ILE A 131 -12.02 12.39 -2.36
C ILE A 131 -13.10 12.01 -1.33
N SER A 132 -14.36 12.04 -1.72
CA SER A 132 -15.50 11.70 -0.85
C SER A 132 -15.46 10.24 -0.43
N PHE A 133 -15.14 9.32 -1.36
CA PHE A 133 -14.94 7.90 -1.06
C PHE A 133 -13.80 7.70 -0.05
N GLN A 134 -12.61 8.27 -0.30
CA GLN A 134 -11.46 8.13 0.59
C GLN A 134 -11.76 8.70 1.99
N ALA A 135 -12.41 9.87 2.08
CA ALA A 135 -12.79 10.49 3.35
C ALA A 135 -13.85 9.67 4.11
N ALA A 136 -14.84 9.11 3.42
CA ALA A 136 -15.85 8.24 4.01
C ALA A 136 -15.23 6.95 4.56
N SER A 137 -14.37 6.29 3.78
CA SER A 137 -13.65 5.06 4.19
C SER A 137 -12.74 5.31 5.39
N GLN A 138 -11.96 6.41 5.38
CA GLN A 138 -11.13 6.79 6.53
C GLN A 138 -11.94 7.09 7.79
N ARG A 139 -13.14 7.70 7.66
CA ARG A 139 -14.04 7.96 8.79
C ARG A 139 -14.57 6.65 9.36
N LYS A 140 -15.10 5.75 8.52
CA LYS A 140 -15.61 4.42 8.92
C LYS A 140 -14.56 3.60 9.67
N ILE A 141 -13.34 3.51 9.14
CA ILE A 141 -12.22 2.82 9.79
C ILE A 141 -11.91 3.46 11.16
N ALA A 142 -11.89 4.78 11.25
CA ALA A 142 -11.63 5.48 12.51
C ALA A 142 -12.74 5.26 13.55
N ASP A 143 -14.01 5.37 13.17
CA ASP A 143 -15.17 5.20 14.07
C ASP A 143 -15.26 3.77 14.61
N MET A 144 -14.99 2.78 13.75
CA MET A 144 -14.85 1.39 14.14
C MET A 144 -13.69 1.20 15.15
N VAL A 145 -12.50 1.74 14.89
CA VAL A 145 -11.38 1.69 15.86
C VAL A 145 -11.74 2.38 17.17
N PHE A 146 -12.44 3.52 17.13
CA PHE A 146 -12.91 4.23 18.32
C PHE A 146 -14.00 3.47 19.10
N THR A 147 -14.70 2.52 18.49
CA THR A 147 -15.69 1.66 19.18
C THR A 147 -15.04 0.71 20.20
N TYR A 148 -13.77 0.36 19.96
CA TYR A 148 -12.96 -0.49 20.83
C TYR A 148 -12.05 0.28 21.81
N LEU A 149 -11.98 1.61 21.70
CA LEU A 149 -11.18 2.44 22.59
C LEU A 149 -11.95 2.83 23.87
N PRO A 150 -11.26 3.05 25.02
CA PRO A 150 -11.88 3.55 26.23
C PRO A 150 -12.63 4.87 26.01
N LYS A 151 -13.90 4.93 26.43
CA LYS A 151 -14.76 6.14 26.36
C LYS A 151 -14.46 7.18 27.45
N ASP A 152 -13.25 7.16 28.00
CA ASP A 152 -12.78 8.08 29.04
C ASP A 152 -11.78 9.09 28.47
N PHE A 153 -11.12 9.87 29.36
CA PHE A 153 -10.15 10.90 28.98
C PHE A 153 -9.04 10.39 28.04
N ARG A 154 -8.71 9.10 28.07
CA ARG A 154 -7.64 8.48 27.27
C ARG A 154 -8.06 8.38 25.80
N GLY A 155 -9.32 8.03 25.53
CA GLY A 155 -9.90 8.09 24.18
C GLY A 155 -9.95 9.52 23.64
N THR A 156 -10.27 10.50 24.49
CA THR A 156 -10.26 11.93 24.13
C THR A 156 -8.85 12.43 23.79
N LEU A 157 -7.83 12.06 24.57
CA LEU A 157 -6.43 12.41 24.29
C LEU A 157 -5.94 11.85 22.94
N ILE A 158 -6.28 10.60 22.62
CA ILE A 158 -5.94 9.98 21.32
C ILE A 158 -6.60 10.74 20.17
N ARG A 159 -7.87 11.13 20.29
CA ARG A 159 -8.57 11.96 19.30
C ARG A 159 -7.87 13.31 19.11
N GLN A 160 -7.60 14.04 20.19
CA GLN A 160 -6.91 15.34 20.14
C GLN A 160 -5.48 15.25 19.61
N GLN A 161 -4.77 14.15 19.85
CA GLN A 161 -3.44 13.91 19.26
C GLN A 161 -3.55 13.67 17.76
N ARG A 162 -4.49 12.84 17.31
CA ARG A 162 -4.76 12.61 15.88
C ARG A 162 -5.11 13.92 15.18
N GLU A 163 -6.08 14.68 15.67
CA GLU A 163 -6.49 15.96 15.09
C GLU A 163 -5.32 16.96 14.98
N ARG A 164 -4.50 17.11 16.03
CA ARG A 164 -3.31 17.96 15.97
C ARG A 164 -2.30 17.48 14.92
N SER A 165 -2.15 16.16 14.75
CA SER A 165 -1.27 15.60 13.72
C SER A 165 -1.80 15.82 12.30
N GLU A 166 -3.13 15.76 12.08
CA GLU A 166 -3.71 16.02 10.76
C GLU A 166 -3.67 17.51 10.42
N ARG A 167 -4.03 18.42 11.34
CA ARG A 167 -3.87 19.88 11.14
C ARG A 167 -2.44 20.28 10.77
N ARG A 168 -1.43 19.62 11.37
CA ARG A 168 -0.02 19.85 11.03
C ARG A 168 0.32 19.40 9.60
N ARG A 169 -0.23 18.26 9.15
CA ARG A 169 -0.05 17.74 7.78
C ARG A 169 -0.77 18.58 6.74
N GLU A 170 -1.96 19.09 7.07
CA GLU A 170 -2.73 20.03 6.25
C GLU A 170 -1.93 21.32 6.05
N ALA A 171 -1.39 21.91 7.13
CA ALA A 171 -0.55 23.11 7.05
C ALA A 171 0.76 22.89 6.25
N GLU A 172 1.36 21.70 6.30
CA GLU A 172 2.53 21.33 5.50
C GLU A 172 2.20 21.29 3.98
N VAL A 173 1.02 20.75 3.64
CA VAL A 173 0.51 20.72 2.26
C VAL A 173 0.15 22.13 1.77
N GLU A 174 -0.48 22.95 2.62
CA GLU A 174 -0.81 24.34 2.30
C GLU A 174 0.45 25.19 2.08
N ALA A 175 1.46 25.04 2.94
CA ALA A 175 2.75 25.71 2.78
C ALA A 175 3.48 25.29 1.48
N LEU A 176 3.42 24.00 1.12
CA LEU A 176 4.00 23.49 -0.13
C LEU A 176 3.28 24.07 -1.37
N ILE A 177 1.95 24.17 -1.33
CA ILE A 177 1.17 24.83 -2.40
C ILE A 177 1.53 26.31 -2.48
N ALA A 178 1.62 27.00 -1.34
CA ALA A 178 1.95 28.42 -1.26
C ALA A 178 3.37 28.74 -1.77
N SER A 179 4.31 27.79 -1.69
CA SER A 179 5.64 27.93 -2.30
C SER A 179 5.67 27.70 -3.82
N GLY A 180 4.53 27.41 -4.45
CA GLY A 180 4.43 27.21 -5.91
C GLY A 180 4.80 25.80 -6.38
N ALA A 181 4.74 24.79 -5.50
CA ALA A 181 5.05 23.41 -5.87
C ALA A 181 4.08 22.83 -6.91
N SER A 182 4.58 21.88 -7.70
CA SER A 182 3.80 21.17 -8.70
C SER A 182 2.72 20.27 -8.09
N ILE A 183 1.72 19.93 -8.90
CA ILE A 183 0.66 18.97 -8.56
C ILE A 183 1.29 17.63 -8.13
N ARG A 184 2.30 17.16 -8.86
CA ARG A 184 3.07 15.95 -8.57
C ARG A 184 3.79 16.00 -7.21
N GLU A 185 4.48 17.09 -6.87
CA GLU A 185 5.14 17.24 -5.56
C GLU A 185 4.15 17.21 -4.40
N ARG A 186 3.00 17.89 -4.56
CA ARG A 186 1.90 17.84 -3.57
C ARG A 186 1.36 16.42 -3.40
N TYR A 187 1.13 15.68 -4.49
CA TYR A 187 0.66 14.28 -4.42
C TYR A 187 1.72 13.33 -3.84
N GLN A 188 3.01 13.59 -4.08
CA GLN A 188 4.11 12.87 -3.44
C GLN A 188 4.16 13.11 -1.92
N LEU A 189 3.97 14.35 -1.46
CA LEU A 189 3.86 14.66 -0.03
C LEU A 189 2.66 13.94 0.61
N LEU A 190 1.48 14.03 -0.01
CA LEU A 190 0.25 13.38 0.49
C LEU A 190 0.41 11.85 0.58
N TRP A 191 1.11 11.23 -0.38
CA TRP A 191 1.44 9.81 -0.34
C TRP A 191 2.46 9.46 0.75
N ASN A 192 3.53 10.26 0.91
CA ASN A 192 4.50 10.09 1.98
C ASN A 192 3.84 10.16 3.37
N GLN A 193 3.01 11.18 3.60
CA GLN A 193 2.20 11.33 4.81
C GLN A 193 1.30 10.10 5.06
N GLN A 194 0.68 9.54 4.01
CA GLN A 194 -0.14 8.33 4.10
C GLN A 194 0.69 7.08 4.44
N MET A 195 1.89 6.95 3.87
CA MET A 195 2.82 5.87 4.18
C MET A 195 3.38 5.99 5.60
N ASP A 196 3.62 7.20 6.09
CA ASP A 196 4.06 7.42 7.47
C ASP A 196 2.95 7.10 8.49
N ARG A 197 1.68 7.45 8.21
CA ARG A 197 0.53 6.95 9.00
C ARG A 197 0.57 5.42 9.10
N ARG A 198 0.81 4.71 7.99
CA ARG A 198 0.90 3.25 7.94
C ARG A 198 2.14 2.70 8.66
N ARG A 199 3.30 3.37 8.57
CA ARG A 199 4.54 2.99 9.28
C ARG A 199 4.37 3.12 10.79
N THR A 200 3.80 4.22 11.29
CA THR A 200 3.50 4.39 12.72
C THR A 200 2.55 3.29 13.21
N LEU A 201 1.50 2.95 12.45
CA LEU A 201 0.58 1.86 12.79
C LEU A 201 1.27 0.49 12.80
N ALA A 202 2.12 0.19 11.81
CA ALA A 202 2.90 -1.06 11.79
C ALA A 202 3.88 -1.15 12.98
N GLN A 203 4.57 -0.05 13.32
CA GLN A 203 5.44 0.05 14.49
C GLN A 203 4.68 -0.14 15.80
N LEU A 204 3.43 0.33 15.91
CA LEU A 204 2.56 0.06 17.06
C LEU A 204 2.20 -1.44 17.19
N GLY A 205 2.03 -2.14 16.06
CA GLY A 205 1.81 -3.59 16.02
C GLY A 205 3.08 -4.42 16.32
N SER A 206 4.26 -3.92 15.96
CA SER A 206 5.55 -4.61 16.16
C SER A 206 6.29 -4.23 17.44
N ALA A 207 5.86 -3.18 18.17
CA ALA A 207 6.55 -2.69 19.35
C ALA A 207 6.62 -3.73 20.47
N THR A 208 7.83 -4.09 20.88
CA THR A 208 8.13 -4.81 22.13
C THR A 208 8.57 -3.81 23.21
N GLY A 209 8.17 -4.04 24.48
CA GLY A 209 8.63 -3.25 25.63
C GLY A 209 7.64 -2.17 26.12
N VAL A 210 8.18 -1.13 26.75
CA VAL A 210 7.45 -0.18 27.62
C VAL A 210 6.28 0.54 26.91
N PHE A 211 6.37 0.78 25.60
CA PHE A 211 5.27 1.40 24.86
C PHE A 211 4.09 0.44 24.59
N LYS A 212 4.36 -0.86 24.38
CA LYS A 212 3.31 -1.91 24.36
C LYS A 212 2.66 -2.06 25.73
N ALA A 213 3.45 -1.94 26.80
CA ALA A 213 2.90 -1.83 28.15
C ALA A 213 1.99 -0.59 28.27
N LEU A 214 2.42 0.60 27.84
CA LEU A 214 1.59 1.80 27.84
C LEU A 214 0.27 1.63 27.06
N VAL A 215 0.30 1.10 25.82
CA VAL A 215 -0.91 0.90 25.01
C VAL A 215 -1.83 -0.18 25.59
N LYS A 216 -1.28 -1.21 26.26
CA LYS A 216 -2.07 -2.29 26.88
C LYS A 216 -2.62 -1.93 28.27
N TYR A 217 -1.87 -1.17 29.08
CA TYR A 217 -2.22 -0.80 30.46
C TYR A 217 -2.97 0.55 30.56
N LEU A 218 -2.62 1.53 29.74
CA LEU A 218 -3.34 2.80 29.63
C LEU A 218 -4.31 2.83 28.43
N GLY A 219 -3.99 2.22 27.29
CA GLY A 219 -4.81 2.35 26.08
C GLY A 219 -6.02 1.41 25.96
N GLY A 220 -6.04 0.26 26.64
CA GLY A 220 -7.14 -0.71 26.57
C GLY A 220 -7.41 -1.32 25.19
N VAL A 221 -6.47 -1.16 24.24
CA VAL A 221 -6.65 -1.58 22.83
C VAL A 221 -6.66 -3.11 22.72
N PRO A 222 -7.70 -3.72 22.13
CA PRO A 222 -7.75 -5.15 21.87
C PRO A 222 -6.55 -5.67 21.06
N GLN A 223 -5.95 -6.78 21.52
CA GLN A 223 -4.82 -7.43 20.85
C GLN A 223 -5.15 -7.81 19.40
N VAL A 224 -6.39 -8.25 19.14
CA VAL A 224 -6.90 -8.61 17.81
C VAL A 224 -6.74 -7.47 16.78
N LEU A 225 -6.93 -6.21 17.20
CA LEU A 225 -6.74 -5.05 16.33
C LEU A 225 -5.27 -4.79 16.02
N LEU A 226 -4.36 -5.05 16.96
CA LEU A 226 -2.92 -4.94 16.74
C LEU A 226 -2.42 -6.05 15.80
N ASP A 227 -2.94 -7.27 15.96
CA ASP A 227 -2.61 -8.42 15.12
C ASP A 227 -3.12 -8.22 13.68
N PHE A 228 -4.34 -7.67 13.52
CA PHE A 228 -4.87 -7.24 12.23
C PHE A 228 -4.00 -6.12 11.61
N VAL A 229 -3.68 -5.05 12.34
CA VAL A 229 -2.83 -3.95 11.84
C VAL A 229 -1.45 -4.43 11.39
N ARG A 230 -0.89 -5.45 12.04
CA ARG A 230 0.36 -6.12 11.60
C ARG A 230 0.21 -6.82 10.24
N GLN A 231 -0.96 -7.37 9.93
CA GLN A 231 -1.25 -8.11 8.70
C GLN A 231 -1.73 -7.23 7.52
N ILE A 232 -2.21 -5.99 7.75
CA ILE A 232 -2.70 -5.09 6.67
C ILE A 232 -1.65 -4.84 5.57
N ASN A 233 -0.37 -4.77 5.93
CA ASN A 233 0.73 -4.48 5.00
C ASN A 233 1.49 -5.74 4.54
N ASP A 234 1.04 -6.94 4.91
CA ASP A 234 1.61 -8.19 4.43
C ASP A 234 1.33 -8.35 2.92
N HIS A 235 2.33 -8.79 2.17
CA HIS A 235 2.23 -9.01 0.71
C HIS A 235 1.46 -10.29 0.37
N ASN A 236 1.14 -11.12 1.36
CA ASN A 236 0.20 -12.24 1.28
C ASN A 236 -1.02 -12.03 2.21
N GLY A 237 -1.22 -10.80 2.68
CA GLY A 237 -2.24 -10.48 3.68
C GLY A 237 -3.69 -10.63 3.16
N PRO A 238 -4.70 -10.58 4.05
CA PRO A 238 -6.11 -10.69 3.69
C PRO A 238 -6.53 -9.70 2.58
N MET A 239 -5.94 -8.50 2.61
CA MET A 239 -6.20 -7.43 1.65
C MET A 239 -5.72 -7.72 0.22
N GLU A 240 -4.89 -8.75 -0.03
CA GLU A 240 -4.53 -9.14 -1.40
C GLU A 240 -5.73 -9.77 -2.13
N GLU A 241 -6.63 -10.47 -1.45
CA GLU A 241 -7.84 -11.03 -2.08
C GLU A 241 -8.72 -9.94 -2.71
N GLN A 242 -8.81 -8.79 -2.04
CA GLN A 242 -9.52 -7.62 -2.56
C GLN A 242 -8.82 -7.04 -3.81
N ARG A 243 -7.48 -7.09 -3.86
CA ARG A 243 -6.69 -6.57 -5.00
C ARG A 243 -6.68 -7.54 -6.18
N ASP A 244 -6.66 -8.84 -5.94
CA ASP A 244 -6.72 -9.85 -6.98
C ASP A 244 -8.10 -9.83 -7.66
N ARG A 245 -9.18 -9.69 -6.87
CA ARG A 245 -10.56 -9.70 -7.39
C ARG A 245 -11.03 -8.37 -7.98
N TYR A 246 -10.77 -7.23 -7.32
CA TYR A 246 -11.30 -5.92 -7.73
C TYR A 246 -10.24 -4.93 -8.20
N GLY A 247 -8.95 -5.29 -8.10
CA GLY A 247 -7.87 -4.49 -8.66
C GLY A 247 -7.90 -4.37 -10.19
N PRO A 248 -8.09 -5.46 -10.98
CA PRO A 248 -7.99 -5.39 -12.44
C PRO A 248 -8.90 -4.33 -13.08
N PRO A 249 -10.20 -4.22 -12.75
CA PRO A 249 -11.06 -3.13 -13.23
C PRO A 249 -10.52 -1.73 -12.91
N LEU A 250 -10.00 -1.54 -11.69
CA LEU A 250 -9.44 -0.26 -11.26
C LEU A 250 -8.14 0.07 -12.03
N TYR A 251 -7.29 -0.93 -12.28
CA TYR A 251 -6.05 -0.75 -13.03
C TYR A 251 -6.33 -0.36 -14.49
N GLU A 252 -7.36 -0.94 -15.11
CA GLU A 252 -7.80 -0.58 -16.46
C GLU A 252 -8.34 0.86 -16.51
N LEU A 253 -9.14 1.28 -15.53
CA LEU A 253 -9.60 2.68 -15.43
C LEU A 253 -8.44 3.67 -15.22
N THR A 254 -7.42 3.31 -14.44
CA THR A 254 -6.20 4.14 -14.28
C THR A 254 -5.40 4.24 -15.58
N ALA A 255 -5.26 3.13 -16.32
CA ALA A 255 -4.59 3.13 -17.62
C ALA A 255 -5.37 3.97 -18.64
N PHE A 256 -6.70 3.89 -18.64
CA PHE A 256 -7.56 4.70 -19.50
C PHE A 256 -7.45 6.20 -19.17
N LEU A 257 -7.49 6.57 -17.89
CA LEU A 257 -7.24 7.96 -17.46
C LEU A 257 -5.84 8.44 -17.87
N ASN A 258 -4.81 7.61 -17.71
CA ASN A 258 -3.47 7.97 -18.17
C ASN A 258 -3.45 8.25 -19.66
N GLN A 259 -4.14 7.43 -20.46
CA GLN A 259 -4.22 7.60 -21.89
C GLN A 259 -4.97 8.90 -22.27
N ILE A 260 -6.04 9.28 -21.56
CA ILE A 260 -6.70 10.58 -21.70
C ILE A 260 -5.73 11.74 -21.41
N PHE A 261 -4.94 11.65 -20.34
CA PHE A 261 -3.95 12.66 -19.97
C PHE A 261 -2.82 12.80 -21.00
N VAL A 262 -2.26 11.67 -21.47
CA VAL A 262 -1.23 11.64 -22.53
C VAL A 262 -1.77 12.24 -23.83
N PHE A 263 -2.99 11.84 -24.23
CA PHE A 263 -3.66 12.36 -25.42
C PHE A 263 -3.84 13.89 -25.36
N LEU A 264 -4.39 14.42 -24.26
CA LEU A 264 -4.59 15.85 -24.10
C LEU A 264 -3.25 16.61 -24.10
N SER A 265 -2.23 16.09 -23.40
CA SER A 265 -0.89 16.68 -23.35
C SER A 265 -0.22 16.75 -24.73
N LEU A 266 -0.38 15.70 -25.55
CA LEU A 266 0.13 15.65 -26.91
C LEU A 266 -0.63 16.60 -27.82
N TRP A 267 -1.96 16.57 -27.78
CA TRP A 267 -2.82 17.38 -28.63
C TRP A 267 -2.63 18.88 -28.36
N TRP A 268 -2.48 19.32 -27.10
CA TRP A 268 -2.14 20.72 -26.77
C TRP A 268 -0.80 21.14 -27.38
N LYS A 269 0.23 20.28 -27.33
CA LYS A 269 1.55 20.57 -27.92
C LYS A 269 1.54 20.63 -29.45
N THR A 270 0.53 20.07 -30.11
CA THR A 270 0.39 20.07 -31.59
C THR A 270 -0.95 20.66 -32.03
N PHE A 271 -1.48 21.62 -31.27
CA PHE A 271 -2.86 22.10 -31.46
C PHE A 271 -3.01 22.84 -32.79
N GLU A 272 -2.04 23.71 -33.12
CA GLU A 272 -2.07 24.58 -34.30
C GLU A 272 -2.08 23.76 -35.60
N ASP A 273 -1.20 22.76 -35.72
CA ASP A 273 -1.21 21.79 -36.83
C ASP A 273 -2.47 20.93 -36.88
N ALA A 274 -3.04 20.58 -35.72
CA ALA A 274 -4.28 19.80 -35.63
C ALA A 274 -5.49 20.60 -36.12
N GLU A 275 -5.54 21.89 -35.80
CA GLU A 275 -6.55 22.83 -36.25
C GLU A 275 -6.43 23.13 -37.75
N ALA A 276 -5.22 23.42 -38.24
CA ALA A 276 -4.94 23.58 -39.67
C ALA A 276 -5.29 22.31 -40.49
N SER A 277 -5.17 21.12 -39.87
CA SER A 277 -5.58 19.85 -40.46
C SER A 277 -7.08 19.52 -40.32
N GLY A 278 -7.89 20.38 -39.70
CA GLY A 278 -9.33 20.15 -39.48
C GLY A 278 -9.67 19.06 -38.45
N ARG A 279 -8.71 18.59 -37.65
CA ARG A 279 -8.88 17.42 -36.75
C ARG A 279 -9.45 17.77 -35.37
N THR A 280 -9.57 19.06 -35.04
CA THR A 280 -10.04 19.56 -33.74
C THR A 280 -11.38 18.95 -33.31
N ALA A 281 -12.31 18.74 -34.26
CA ALA A 281 -13.63 18.16 -33.95
C ALA A 281 -13.56 16.67 -33.54
N GLU A 282 -12.80 15.85 -34.27
CA GLU A 282 -12.58 14.42 -33.97
C GLU A 282 -11.95 14.25 -32.57
N SER A 283 -10.91 15.04 -32.29
CA SER A 283 -10.18 14.99 -31.03
C SER A 283 -11.01 15.47 -29.85
N LEU A 284 -11.85 16.49 -30.03
CA LEU A 284 -12.76 16.98 -29.00
C LEU A 284 -13.85 15.94 -28.68
N GLU A 285 -14.44 15.33 -29.71
CA GLU A 285 -15.44 14.27 -29.54
C GLU A 285 -14.87 13.05 -28.79
N LEU A 286 -13.69 12.59 -29.20
CA LEU A 286 -13.00 11.48 -28.55
C LEU A 286 -12.65 11.80 -27.09
N LEU A 287 -12.23 13.03 -26.79
CA LEU A 287 -11.92 13.49 -25.44
C LEU A 287 -13.16 13.49 -24.54
N THR A 288 -14.24 14.16 -24.97
CA THR A 288 -15.51 14.24 -24.22
C THR A 288 -16.10 12.84 -23.99
N ALA A 289 -16.11 11.98 -25.00
CA ALA A 289 -16.59 10.61 -24.88
C ALA A 289 -15.77 9.81 -23.85
N SER A 290 -14.44 9.88 -23.95
CA SER A 290 -13.53 9.14 -23.07
C SER A 290 -13.67 9.57 -21.60
N ALA A 291 -13.74 10.87 -21.34
CA ALA A 291 -13.94 11.40 -20.00
C ALA A 291 -15.32 11.05 -19.40
N THR A 292 -16.37 11.09 -20.22
CA THR A 292 -17.73 10.76 -19.78
C THR A 292 -17.82 9.28 -19.39
N ILE A 293 -17.29 8.38 -20.22
CA ILE A 293 -17.24 6.94 -19.93
C ILE A 293 -16.34 6.65 -18.71
N TYR A 294 -15.16 7.26 -18.63
CA TYR A 294 -14.28 7.14 -17.46
C TYR A 294 -14.99 7.56 -16.16
N SER A 295 -15.64 8.72 -16.16
CA SER A 295 -16.35 9.24 -14.98
C SER A 295 -17.50 8.33 -14.53
N ALA A 296 -18.26 7.79 -15.49
CA ALA A 296 -19.35 6.86 -15.21
C ALA A 296 -18.85 5.53 -14.63
N GLU A 297 -17.84 4.90 -15.24
CA GLU A 297 -17.26 3.64 -14.77
C GLU A 297 -16.52 3.78 -13.43
N LEU A 298 -15.78 4.88 -13.23
CA LEU A 298 -15.17 5.20 -11.94
C LEU A 298 -16.25 5.32 -10.85
N LYS A 299 -17.34 6.05 -11.11
CA LYS A 299 -18.44 6.21 -10.15
C LYS A 299 -19.10 4.86 -9.83
N ARG A 300 -19.31 4.00 -10.84
CA ARG A 300 -19.84 2.64 -10.68
C ARG A 300 -18.91 1.79 -9.81
N PHE A 301 -17.60 1.81 -10.08
CA PHE A 301 -16.60 1.09 -9.30
C PHE A 301 -16.53 1.59 -7.84
N LEU A 302 -16.47 2.91 -7.62
CA LEU A 302 -16.40 3.51 -6.28
C LEU A 302 -17.65 3.22 -5.44
N HIS A 303 -18.84 3.20 -6.07
CA HIS A 303 -20.08 2.81 -5.41
C HIS A 303 -20.04 1.34 -5.00
N PHE A 304 -19.73 0.44 -5.93
CA PHE A 304 -19.63 -1.00 -5.69
C PHE A 304 -18.61 -1.33 -4.59
N ILE A 305 -17.38 -0.83 -4.69
CA ILE A 305 -16.34 -1.17 -3.71
C ILE A 305 -16.66 -0.56 -2.34
N GLY A 306 -17.37 0.58 -2.31
CA GLY A 306 -17.94 1.15 -1.09
C GLY A 306 -18.97 0.24 -0.42
N GLU A 307 -19.90 -0.35 -1.18
CA GLU A 307 -20.84 -1.35 -0.65
C GLU A 307 -20.12 -2.61 -0.13
N VAL A 308 -19.09 -3.07 -0.84
CA VAL A 308 -18.28 -4.21 -0.42
C VAL A 308 -17.54 -3.91 0.89
N PHE A 309 -16.93 -2.73 1.02
CA PHE A 309 -16.30 -2.29 2.27
C PHE A 309 -17.30 -2.15 3.43
N ASP A 310 -18.51 -1.66 3.16
CA ASP A 310 -19.54 -1.45 4.19
C ASP A 310 -20.14 -2.76 4.72
N LYS A 311 -20.17 -3.80 3.90
CA LYS A 311 -20.70 -5.12 4.25
C LYS A 311 -19.59 -6.09 4.71
N SER A 312 -18.31 -5.78 4.44
CA SER A 312 -17.17 -6.62 4.83
C SER A 312 -16.88 -6.49 6.33
N PRO A 313 -16.87 -7.60 7.09
CA PRO A 313 -16.37 -7.56 8.46
C PRO A 313 -14.88 -7.20 8.48
N PHE A 314 -14.43 -6.55 9.54
CA PHE A 314 -13.00 -6.30 9.82
C PHE A 314 -12.41 -7.35 10.77
N LEU A 315 -13.25 -7.87 11.66
CA LEU A 315 -12.98 -8.97 12.59
C LEU A 315 -14.07 -10.01 12.38
N ILE A 316 -13.69 -11.28 12.48
CA ILE A 316 -14.61 -12.43 12.38
C ILE A 316 -14.51 -13.25 13.67
N SER A 317 -15.50 -14.09 13.97
CA SER A 317 -15.37 -15.02 15.09
C SER A 317 -14.30 -16.08 14.79
N ALA A 318 -13.73 -16.67 15.84
CA ALA A 318 -12.82 -17.80 15.68
C ALA A 318 -13.50 -18.98 14.94
N GLU A 319 -14.79 -19.19 15.17
CA GLU A 319 -15.61 -20.23 14.52
C GLU A 319 -15.76 -19.94 13.01
N GLU A 320 -16.13 -18.72 12.63
CA GLU A 320 -16.24 -18.27 11.23
C GLU A 320 -14.92 -18.39 10.47
N ALA A 321 -13.78 -18.13 11.13
CA ALA A 321 -12.46 -18.32 10.55
C ALA A 321 -12.15 -19.79 10.25
N ILE A 322 -12.54 -20.70 11.16
CA ILE A 322 -12.34 -22.15 11.06
C ILE A 322 -13.24 -22.76 9.98
N GLU A 323 -14.53 -22.43 9.98
CA GLU A 323 -15.50 -22.91 8.98
C GLU A 323 -15.09 -22.54 7.55
N VAL A 324 -14.56 -21.32 7.36
CA VAL A 324 -14.17 -20.88 6.03
C VAL A 324 -12.85 -21.51 5.57
N GLN A 325 -11.86 -21.66 6.44
CA GLN A 325 -10.56 -22.23 6.06
C GLN A 325 -10.57 -23.74 5.77
N GLY A 326 -11.63 -24.45 6.14
CA GLY A 326 -11.88 -25.80 5.64
C GLY A 326 -10.87 -26.84 6.13
N ALA A 327 -10.90 -27.14 7.43
CA ALA A 327 -10.23 -28.30 8.03
C ALA A 327 -8.72 -28.45 7.73
N ALA A 328 -7.96 -27.37 7.85
CA ALA A 328 -6.55 -27.45 8.25
C ALA A 328 -6.47 -27.22 9.77
N PRO A 329 -5.82 -28.09 10.56
CA PRO A 329 -5.82 -27.95 12.00
C PRO A 329 -4.98 -26.73 12.42
N VAL A 330 -5.65 -25.67 12.86
CA VAL A 330 -5.03 -24.74 13.79
C VAL A 330 -4.79 -25.54 15.06
N GLU A 331 -3.53 -25.92 15.32
CA GLU A 331 -3.16 -26.70 16.50
C GLU A 331 -3.67 -26.03 17.78
N GLU A 332 -4.74 -26.60 18.33
CA GLU A 332 -5.26 -26.24 19.63
C GLU A 332 -4.17 -26.47 20.68
N PHE A 333 -3.94 -25.48 21.56
CA PHE A 333 -3.01 -25.64 22.67
C PHE A 333 -3.53 -26.73 23.60
N LYS A 334 -2.94 -27.92 23.49
CA LYS A 334 -3.20 -29.06 24.37
C LYS A 334 -2.92 -28.63 25.80
N THR A 335 -3.92 -28.80 26.67
CA THR A 335 -3.85 -28.42 28.08
C THR A 335 -3.70 -29.67 28.93
N VAL A 336 -2.62 -29.75 29.71
CA VAL A 336 -2.29 -30.88 30.58
C VAL A 336 -1.91 -30.36 31.96
N VAL A 337 -2.45 -30.94 33.04
CA VAL A 337 -2.02 -30.63 34.40
C VAL A 337 -0.94 -31.64 34.81
N ILE A 338 0.30 -31.17 34.97
CA ILE A 338 1.41 -31.99 35.47
C ILE A 338 1.33 -32.01 37.00
N ALA A 339 1.28 -33.21 37.58
CA ALA A 339 1.23 -33.37 39.03
C ALA A 339 2.51 -32.88 39.72
N ARG A 340 2.46 -32.67 41.04
CA ARG A 340 3.67 -32.40 41.85
C ARG A 340 4.61 -33.62 41.77
N GLY A 341 5.91 -33.39 41.62
CA GLY A 341 6.89 -34.48 41.53
C GLY A 341 6.92 -35.25 40.19
N ASP A 342 6.13 -34.82 39.20
CA ASP A 342 5.89 -35.58 37.96
C ASP A 342 6.42 -34.83 36.71
N ASN A 343 6.45 -35.51 35.56
CA ASN A 343 6.89 -34.95 34.27
C ASN A 343 5.99 -35.40 33.12
N PHE A 344 5.80 -34.52 32.15
CA PHE A 344 5.03 -34.78 30.93
C PHE A 344 5.94 -34.80 29.70
N LYS A 345 5.67 -35.69 28.75
CA LYS A 345 6.52 -35.96 27.59
C LYS A 345 5.72 -36.01 26.30
N VAL A 346 6.29 -35.47 25.23
CA VAL A 346 5.76 -35.56 23.87
C VAL A 346 6.89 -36.03 22.95
N ASP A 347 6.65 -37.13 22.25
CA ASP A 347 7.59 -37.71 21.29
C ASP A 347 7.13 -37.38 19.87
N LEU A 348 7.97 -36.69 19.11
CA LEU A 348 7.76 -36.34 17.71
C LEU A 348 8.66 -37.22 16.84
N VAL A 349 8.05 -38.13 16.08
CA VAL A 349 8.79 -39.00 15.14
C VAL A 349 9.04 -38.23 13.85
N VAL A 350 10.32 -38.16 13.46
CA VAL A 350 10.77 -37.44 12.27
C VAL A 350 11.39 -38.41 11.27
N GLU A 351 10.81 -38.48 10.08
CA GLU A 351 11.20 -39.42 9.02
C GLU A 351 12.31 -38.87 8.09
N ALA A 352 12.49 -37.55 8.04
CA ALA A 352 13.43 -36.89 7.13
C ALA A 352 14.37 -35.90 7.85
N GLU A 353 15.64 -35.92 7.48
CA GLU A 353 16.62 -34.87 7.84
C GLU A 353 16.19 -33.51 7.26
N GLY A 354 16.47 -32.42 7.98
CA GLY A 354 16.05 -31.07 7.61
C GLY A 354 14.57 -30.75 7.93
N SER A 355 13.85 -31.65 8.59
CA SER A 355 12.51 -31.35 9.14
C SER A 355 12.64 -30.30 10.25
N MET A 356 11.64 -29.44 10.40
CA MET A 356 11.60 -28.43 11.46
C MET A 356 10.77 -28.94 12.64
N VAL A 357 11.41 -29.15 13.79
CA VAL A 357 10.71 -29.39 15.07
C VAL A 357 10.47 -28.04 15.73
N ALA A 358 9.22 -27.73 16.08
CA ALA A 358 8.81 -26.46 16.66
C ALA A 358 7.87 -26.65 17.86
N TRP A 359 7.95 -25.75 18.84
CA TRP A 359 7.08 -25.75 20.02
C TRP A 359 6.78 -24.34 20.55
N GLU A 360 5.64 -24.23 21.21
CA GLU A 360 5.27 -23.07 22.02
C GLU A 360 4.52 -23.57 23.26
N PHE A 361 4.90 -23.12 24.45
CA PHE A 361 4.17 -23.43 25.67
C PHE A 361 4.15 -22.29 26.67
N ARG A 362 3.17 -22.36 27.58
CA ARG A 362 3.00 -21.46 28.73
C ARG A 362 2.31 -22.17 29.89
N THR A 363 2.65 -21.76 31.10
CA THR A 363 2.04 -22.20 32.36
C THR A 363 0.95 -21.24 32.85
N ASP A 364 0.38 -21.52 34.02
CA ASP A 364 -0.33 -20.51 34.83
C ASP A 364 0.65 -19.44 35.33
N ALA A 365 0.18 -18.19 35.49
CA ALA A 365 1.01 -17.06 35.90
C ALA A 365 1.74 -17.31 37.25
N GLY A 366 3.05 -17.02 37.29
CA GLY A 366 3.88 -17.18 38.49
C GLY A 366 4.29 -18.63 38.81
N LYS A 367 4.10 -19.56 37.87
CA LYS A 367 4.60 -20.95 37.97
C LYS A 367 5.50 -21.23 36.78
N ASP A 368 6.63 -21.88 37.00
CA ASP A 368 7.53 -22.32 35.93
C ASP A 368 7.51 -23.85 35.73
N LEU A 369 7.99 -24.35 34.61
CA LEU A 369 8.28 -25.77 34.40
C LEU A 369 9.73 -25.93 33.94
N GLY A 370 10.37 -27.02 34.36
CA GLY A 370 11.62 -27.44 33.73
C GLY A 370 11.31 -27.87 32.30
N PHE A 371 12.16 -27.52 31.34
CA PHE A 371 11.98 -27.90 29.94
C PHE A 371 13.30 -28.28 29.30
N THR A 372 13.28 -29.35 28.52
CA THR A 372 14.42 -29.87 27.75
C THR A 372 13.92 -30.55 26.48
N VAL A 373 14.78 -30.64 25.47
CA VAL A 373 14.52 -31.40 24.24
C VAL A 373 15.65 -32.40 24.02
N GLU A 374 15.30 -33.67 23.89
CA GLU A 374 16.22 -34.79 23.68
C GLU A 374 15.98 -35.42 22.30
N PHE A 375 17.03 -35.68 21.53
CA PHE A 375 16.96 -36.65 20.43
C PHE A 375 17.13 -38.05 21.00
N VAL A 376 16.31 -38.98 20.53
CA VAL A 376 16.35 -40.40 20.86
C VAL A 376 16.48 -41.19 19.57
N ASP A 377 17.63 -41.84 19.41
CA ASP A 377 17.87 -42.79 18.33
C ASP A 377 16.98 -44.02 18.52
N MET A 378 16.17 -44.35 17.51
CA MET A 378 15.21 -45.46 17.56
C MET A 378 15.86 -46.85 17.42
N VAL A 379 17.13 -46.92 16.98
CA VAL A 379 17.89 -48.17 16.80
C VAL A 379 18.81 -48.41 17.98
N SER A 380 19.58 -47.40 18.42
CA SER A 380 20.54 -47.56 19.53
C SER A 380 19.97 -47.22 20.91
N GLY A 381 18.84 -46.51 20.98
CA GLY A 381 18.30 -45.97 22.24
C GLY A 381 19.13 -44.83 22.84
N MET A 382 20.21 -44.40 22.17
CA MET A 382 21.08 -43.33 22.63
C MET A 382 20.31 -42.01 22.68
N LYS A 383 20.51 -41.25 23.76
CA LYS A 383 19.95 -39.93 23.96
C LYS A 383 21.00 -38.85 23.75
N MET A 384 20.65 -37.82 23.00
CA MET A 384 21.48 -36.61 22.83
C MET A 384 20.66 -35.36 23.20
N PRO A 385 21.15 -34.48 24.09
CA PRO A 385 20.45 -33.24 24.42
C PRO A 385 20.52 -32.25 23.24
N ILE A 386 19.37 -31.77 22.79
CA ILE A 386 19.24 -30.75 21.73
C ILE A 386 19.04 -29.36 22.36
N LEU A 387 18.20 -29.28 23.38
CA LEU A 387 18.03 -28.07 24.20
C LEU A 387 18.36 -28.42 25.66
N PRO A 388 19.31 -27.73 26.33
CA PRO A 388 19.65 -28.01 27.71
C PRO A 388 18.49 -27.69 28.67
N TYR A 389 18.43 -28.41 29.79
CA TYR A 389 17.40 -28.24 30.79
C TYR A 389 17.44 -26.85 31.45
N GLN A 390 16.33 -26.10 31.35
CA GLN A 390 16.15 -24.82 32.02
C GLN A 390 14.68 -24.64 32.47
N ARG A 391 14.43 -23.76 33.44
CA ARG A 391 13.09 -23.47 33.97
C ARG A 391 12.46 -22.25 33.27
N TYR A 392 11.22 -22.38 32.80
CA TYR A 392 10.49 -21.33 32.09
C TYR A 392 9.00 -21.25 32.51
N GLU A 393 8.45 -20.04 32.58
CA GLU A 393 6.98 -19.84 32.63
C GLU A 393 6.34 -19.93 31.24
N ALA A 394 7.06 -19.48 30.21
CA ALA A 394 6.68 -19.66 28.81
C ALA A 394 7.95 -19.74 27.94
N HIS A 395 7.90 -20.55 26.89
CA HIS A 395 8.97 -20.64 25.91
C HIS A 395 8.41 -20.97 24.53
N GLN A 396 9.07 -20.44 23.49
CA GLN A 396 8.85 -20.80 22.11
C GLN A 396 10.20 -21.10 21.46
N GLY A 397 10.27 -22.11 20.61
CA GLY A 397 11.53 -22.51 19.98
C GLY A 397 11.30 -23.41 18.78
N HIS A 398 12.35 -23.53 17.97
CA HIS A 398 12.42 -24.47 16.86
C HIS A 398 13.88 -24.81 16.56
N PHE A 399 14.10 -25.94 15.88
CA PHE A 399 15.37 -26.29 15.26
C PHE A 399 15.12 -27.18 14.04
N TYR A 400 16.12 -27.30 13.16
CA TYR A 400 16.10 -28.24 12.04
C TYR A 400 16.81 -29.54 12.43
N THR A 401 16.20 -30.67 12.08
CA THR A 401 16.69 -32.00 12.46
C THR A 401 17.92 -32.39 11.65
N THR A 402 18.93 -32.94 12.32
CA THR A 402 20.18 -33.44 11.72
C THR A 402 20.12 -34.94 11.39
N GLY A 403 18.90 -35.51 11.33
CA GLY A 403 18.67 -36.92 11.08
C GLY A 403 17.24 -37.36 11.40
N SER A 404 16.85 -38.53 10.91
CA SER A 404 15.59 -39.19 11.24
C SER A 404 15.65 -39.84 12.63
N GLY A 405 14.57 -39.75 13.41
CA GLY A 405 14.49 -40.34 14.75
C GLY A 405 13.37 -39.74 15.59
N SER A 406 13.39 -39.98 16.91
CA SER A 406 12.37 -39.47 17.83
C SER A 406 12.88 -38.27 18.60
N TYR A 407 12.26 -37.10 18.42
CA TYR A 407 12.56 -35.89 19.18
C TYR A 407 11.57 -35.73 20.34
N ARG A 408 12.08 -35.86 21.56
CA ARG A 408 11.33 -35.88 22.80
C ARG A 408 11.38 -34.52 23.50
N LEU A 409 10.23 -33.90 23.67
CA LEU A 409 10.05 -32.70 24.48
C LEU A 409 9.61 -33.13 25.89
N VAL A 410 10.29 -32.62 26.93
CA VAL A 410 10.00 -32.97 28.33
C VAL A 410 9.69 -31.72 29.13
N TRP A 411 8.53 -31.70 29.78
CA TRP A 411 8.16 -30.72 30.78
C TRP A 411 8.21 -31.33 32.18
N ASP A 412 9.08 -30.81 33.02
CA ASP A 412 9.37 -31.37 34.34
C ASP A 412 8.80 -30.51 35.48
N ASN A 413 8.10 -31.17 36.40
CA ASN A 413 7.61 -30.64 37.66
C ASN A 413 8.14 -31.43 38.87
N SER A 414 9.16 -32.28 38.70
CA SER A 414 9.80 -33.10 39.73
C SER A 414 10.20 -32.31 40.98
N TYR A 415 10.70 -31.08 40.78
CA TYR A 415 11.15 -30.18 41.84
C TYR A 415 10.02 -29.47 42.60
N SER A 416 8.75 -29.57 42.18
CA SER A 416 7.65 -28.94 42.91
C SER A 416 7.12 -29.87 44.00
N THR A 417 7.31 -29.44 45.24
CA THR A 417 6.87 -30.16 46.45
C THR A 417 5.38 -29.96 46.76
N PHE A 418 4.80 -28.82 46.36
CA PHE A 418 3.47 -28.39 46.81
C PHE A 418 2.39 -28.36 45.73
N TYR A 419 2.71 -28.12 44.45
CA TYR A 419 1.70 -27.75 43.45
C TYR A 419 1.83 -28.50 42.11
N GLY A 420 0.68 -28.94 41.60
CA GLY A 420 0.53 -29.25 40.18
C GLY A 420 0.52 -27.97 39.32
N LYS A 421 0.93 -28.10 38.07
CA LYS A 421 1.08 -26.98 37.14
C LYS A 421 0.31 -27.26 35.85
N SER A 422 -0.56 -26.34 35.45
CA SER A 422 -1.21 -26.41 34.14
C SER A 422 -0.21 -26.00 33.07
N LEU A 423 0.02 -26.88 32.10
CA LEU A 423 0.79 -26.66 30.89
C LEU A 423 -0.19 -26.48 29.73
N ARG A 424 -0.06 -25.40 28.98
CA ARG A 424 -0.67 -25.23 27.66
C ARG A 424 0.42 -25.23 26.61
N TYR A 425 0.44 -26.24 25.75
CA TYR A 425 1.50 -26.42 24.76
C TYR A 425 0.95 -26.76 23.37
N LYS A 426 1.74 -26.47 22.34
CA LYS A 426 1.67 -27.09 21.02
C LYS A 426 3.10 -27.45 20.61
N ALA A 427 3.24 -28.55 19.87
CA ALA A 427 4.53 -29.08 19.44
C ALA A 427 4.32 -30.00 18.25
N ASP A 428 5.03 -29.73 17.16
CA ASP A 428 4.86 -30.42 15.88
C ASP A 428 6.20 -30.51 15.12
N ALA A 429 6.25 -31.41 14.15
CA ALA A 429 7.40 -31.63 13.28
C ALA A 429 6.99 -31.51 11.81
N VAL A 430 7.43 -30.43 11.17
CA VAL A 430 7.10 -30.13 9.77
C VAL A 430 8.19 -30.71 8.86
N PRO A 431 7.88 -31.58 7.88
CA PRO A 431 8.87 -32.12 6.96
C PRO A 431 9.49 -31.02 6.08
N PRO A 432 10.72 -31.20 5.57
CA PRO A 432 11.35 -30.22 4.70
C PRO A 432 10.53 -30.02 3.41
N MET A 433 10.32 -28.76 3.02
CA MET A 433 9.64 -28.47 1.76
C MET A 433 10.49 -28.95 0.58
N LEU A 434 10.08 -30.04 -0.05
CA LEU A 434 10.62 -30.45 -1.34
C LEU A 434 10.31 -29.36 -2.37
N LEU A 435 11.30 -28.54 -2.70
CA LEU A 435 11.34 -27.82 -3.97
C LEU A 435 11.10 -28.84 -5.08
N GLN A 436 9.92 -28.78 -5.70
CA GLN A 436 9.62 -29.61 -6.85
C GLN A 436 10.54 -29.18 -7.99
N SER A 437 11.64 -29.91 -8.16
CA SER A 437 12.45 -29.82 -9.36
C SER A 437 11.54 -30.12 -10.55
N THR A 438 11.60 -29.24 -11.54
CA THR A 438 10.79 -29.31 -12.76
C THR A 438 11.11 -30.60 -13.51
N LYS A 439 10.28 -31.63 -13.31
CA LYS A 439 10.33 -32.86 -14.12
C LYS A 439 9.86 -32.53 -15.54
N SER A 440 10.82 -32.17 -16.39
CA SER A 440 10.68 -32.22 -17.83
C SER A 440 10.32 -33.65 -18.25
N SER A 441 9.08 -33.85 -18.71
CA SER A 441 8.59 -35.14 -19.19
C SER A 441 9.05 -35.38 -20.63
N THR A 442 10.33 -35.76 -20.79
CA THR A 442 10.81 -36.36 -22.05
C THR A 442 10.16 -37.74 -22.23
N GLY A 443 9.22 -37.86 -23.17
CA GLY A 443 8.28 -38.99 -23.26
C GLY A 443 7.89 -39.45 -24.66
N ARG A 444 8.78 -39.28 -25.65
CA ARG A 444 8.98 -40.11 -26.87
C ARG A 444 7.76 -40.77 -27.55
N SER A 445 7.52 -40.41 -28.82
CA SER A 445 7.02 -41.36 -29.83
C SER A 445 7.88 -41.26 -31.10
N ASN A 446 8.08 -42.39 -31.79
CA ASN A 446 9.02 -42.52 -32.91
C ASN A 446 8.38 -42.17 -34.27
N SER A 447 9.18 -41.64 -35.20
CA SER A 447 9.05 -41.94 -36.63
C SER A 447 10.40 -41.78 -37.35
N GLU A 448 10.80 -42.85 -38.03
CA GLU A 448 11.98 -43.06 -38.90
C GLU A 448 12.19 -41.91 -39.94
N ARG A 449 13.41 -41.51 -40.36
CA ARG A 449 14.40 -42.25 -41.18
C ARG A 449 15.76 -41.53 -41.32
N GLN A 450 16.79 -42.30 -41.70
CA GLN A 450 17.98 -42.02 -42.55
C GLN A 450 18.16 -40.58 -43.15
N THR A 451 19.35 -39.98 -43.31
CA THR A 451 20.75 -40.51 -43.44
C THR A 451 21.85 -39.45 -43.21
N LYS A 452 22.97 -39.88 -42.59
CA LYS A 452 24.42 -39.62 -42.87
C LYS A 452 24.94 -38.32 -43.55
N GLY A 453 25.96 -37.70 -42.92
CA GLY A 453 26.93 -36.70 -43.43
C GLY A 453 27.31 -35.70 -42.30
N GLU A 454 28.49 -35.73 -41.66
CA GLU A 454 29.87 -35.37 -42.08
C GLU A 454 30.12 -33.84 -42.24
N GLY A 455 31.19 -33.32 -41.58
CA GLY A 455 31.56 -31.89 -41.42
C GLY A 455 31.40 -31.40 -39.95
N GLU A 456 32.45 -31.13 -39.17
CA GLU A 456 33.28 -29.88 -39.13
C GLU A 456 32.46 -28.64 -38.74
N GLY A 457 32.82 -27.78 -37.77
CA GLY A 457 33.94 -27.71 -36.80
C GLY A 457 33.89 -26.35 -36.04
N GLU A 458 34.63 -26.20 -34.92
CA GLU A 458 34.91 -24.93 -34.18
C GLU A 458 33.68 -24.20 -33.53
N GLY A 459 33.76 -23.55 -32.35
CA GLY A 459 34.83 -23.44 -31.33
C GLY A 459 34.35 -22.67 -30.07
N GLU A 460 35.08 -22.80 -28.95
CA GLU A 460 35.31 -21.87 -27.79
C GLU A 460 34.08 -21.16 -27.14
N GLU A 461 33.75 -21.23 -25.84
CA GLU A 461 34.47 -21.44 -24.55
C GLU A 461 35.31 -20.24 -24.03
N GLU A 462 34.76 -19.53 -23.03
CA GLU A 462 35.40 -18.61 -22.04
C GLU A 462 34.31 -18.37 -20.96
N GLN A 463 34.33 -18.96 -19.75
CA GLN A 463 35.22 -18.89 -18.57
C GLN A 463 35.12 -17.61 -17.72
N GLU A 464 34.89 -17.83 -16.42
CA GLU A 464 34.97 -16.85 -15.33
C GLU A 464 36.46 -16.58 -14.98
N GLU A 465 36.78 -15.36 -14.55
CA GLU A 465 37.96 -15.13 -13.70
C GLU A 465 37.61 -14.24 -12.50
N ASP A 466 37.83 -14.80 -11.31
CA ASP A 466 37.94 -14.10 -10.03
C ASP A 466 39.39 -13.62 -9.86
N GLY A 467 39.61 -12.42 -9.32
CA GLY A 467 40.97 -11.88 -9.17
C GLY A 467 41.12 -10.73 -8.18
N ALA A 468 41.55 -11.05 -6.95
CA ALA A 468 41.80 -10.06 -5.89
C ALA A 468 43.16 -10.29 -5.17
N VAL A 469 44.09 -9.33 -5.29
CA VAL A 469 45.26 -9.01 -4.43
C VAL A 469 45.68 -7.56 -4.82
N GLY A 470 46.17 -6.63 -3.98
CA GLY A 470 46.41 -6.58 -2.53
C GLY A 470 47.60 -5.64 -2.18
N GLU A 471 47.46 -4.81 -1.12
CA GLU A 471 48.53 -4.03 -0.39
C GLU A 471 49.34 -2.95 -1.19
N GLU A 472 50.00 -1.92 -0.66
CA GLU A 472 50.03 -1.13 0.62
C GLU A 472 49.96 0.39 0.23
N GLY A 473 50.08 1.46 1.05
CA GLY A 473 50.35 1.62 2.47
C GLY A 473 50.77 3.07 2.86
N GLY A 474 50.79 3.40 4.17
CA GLY A 474 51.68 4.45 4.71
C GLY A 474 51.15 5.86 5.15
N LYS A 475 50.80 5.98 6.45
CA LYS A 475 51.13 7.08 7.42
C LYS A 475 50.95 8.59 7.08
N GLY A 476 50.39 9.38 8.03
CA GLY A 476 50.95 10.73 8.31
C GLY A 476 50.09 11.90 8.87
N ASN A 477 49.69 11.85 10.14
CA ASN A 477 49.63 12.97 11.13
C ASN A 477 49.17 14.43 10.81
N THR A 478 48.15 14.88 11.56
CA THR A 478 48.02 16.15 12.35
C THR A 478 48.48 17.52 11.81
N SER A 479 47.59 18.53 11.82
CA SER A 479 47.64 19.68 12.78
C SER A 479 46.52 20.74 12.61
N GLN A 480 46.35 21.59 13.62
CA GLN A 480 45.30 22.63 13.76
C GLN A 480 45.72 24.01 13.21
N THR A 481 44.75 24.89 12.92
CA THR A 481 44.67 26.37 13.13
C THR A 481 43.49 26.90 12.28
N SER A 482 42.44 27.62 12.71
CA SER A 482 42.18 28.73 13.66
C SER A 482 42.13 30.13 13.01
N THR A 483 40.97 30.82 13.17
CA THR A 483 40.74 32.28 12.95
C THR A 483 40.72 32.76 11.47
N SER A 484 39.85 33.65 10.98
CA SER A 484 39.18 34.79 11.62
C SER A 484 37.99 35.30 10.77
N ALA A 485 37.10 36.11 11.38
CA ALA A 485 35.97 36.74 10.70
C ALA A 485 36.33 38.09 10.04
N ARG A 486 35.52 38.54 9.07
CA ARG A 486 35.46 39.97 8.71
C ARG A 486 34.06 40.40 8.27
N VAL A 487 33.51 41.38 8.99
CA VAL A 487 32.26 42.08 8.69
C VAL A 487 32.56 43.27 7.79
N VAL A 488 31.77 43.46 6.71
CA VAL A 488 31.61 44.74 6.01
C VAL A 488 30.17 44.85 5.49
N ALA A 489 29.38 45.76 6.05
CA ALA A 489 28.30 46.46 5.33
C ALA A 489 28.92 47.72 4.70
N PRO A 490 28.28 48.40 3.71
CA PRO A 490 27.44 49.55 4.11
C PRO A 490 26.36 50.04 3.09
N VAL A 491 25.69 51.14 3.50
CA VAL A 491 24.98 52.20 2.74
C VAL A 491 23.52 52.00 2.31
N THR A 492 22.67 52.78 2.97
CA THR A 492 21.36 53.28 2.54
C THR A 492 21.47 54.56 1.69
N ALA A 493 20.55 54.79 0.75
CA ALA A 493 20.31 56.10 0.14
C ALA A 493 18.79 56.35 -0.04
N ALA A 494 18.36 57.61 0.05
CA ALA A 494 16.94 57.99 0.01
C ALA A 494 16.71 59.34 -0.70
N ALA A 495 15.60 59.44 -1.43
CA ALA A 495 14.91 60.64 -1.93
C ALA A 495 13.51 60.17 -2.40
N SER A 496 12.35 60.66 -1.93
CA SER A 496 11.66 61.93 -2.27
C SER A 496 11.50 62.17 -3.79
N SER A 497 10.36 62.60 -4.35
CA SER A 497 9.03 63.05 -3.84
C SER A 497 8.00 63.08 -4.99
N GLY A 498 6.69 63.22 -4.72
CA GLY A 498 5.70 63.65 -5.74
C GLY A 498 4.27 63.13 -5.58
N LEU A 499 3.29 64.03 -5.42
CA LEU A 499 1.85 63.73 -5.31
C LEU A 499 1.14 63.70 -6.68
N SER A 500 0.09 62.88 -6.85
CA SER A 500 -1.30 63.36 -7.06
C SER A 500 -2.26 62.33 -7.71
N SER A 501 -3.53 62.38 -7.26
CA SER A 501 -4.80 62.05 -7.96
C SER A 501 -5.09 60.63 -8.50
N ASP A 502 -6.15 60.05 -7.90
CA ASP A 502 -7.31 59.38 -8.53
C ASP A 502 -7.11 58.20 -9.50
N VAL A 503 -7.43 56.98 -9.03
CA VAL A 503 -8.56 56.16 -9.54
C VAL A 503 -9.13 55.33 -8.38
N HIS A 504 -10.45 55.33 -8.22
CA HIS A 504 -11.15 54.48 -7.24
C HIS A 504 -11.59 53.16 -7.89
N THR A 505 -11.37 52.06 -7.16
CA THR A 505 -12.18 50.82 -7.16
C THR A 505 -12.51 50.07 -8.46
N GLU A 506 -11.56 49.26 -8.95
CA GLU A 506 -11.86 48.01 -9.69
C GLU A 506 -11.40 46.74 -8.94
N ARG A 507 -10.89 46.88 -7.70
CA ARG A 507 -10.32 45.79 -6.88
C ARG A 507 -11.28 45.14 -5.87
N GLU A 508 -12.54 45.55 -5.85
CA GLU A 508 -13.56 45.03 -4.91
C GLU A 508 -14.63 44.14 -5.56
N ARG A 509 -14.66 44.03 -6.90
CA ARG A 509 -15.61 43.12 -7.60
C ARG A 509 -15.09 41.70 -7.83
N GLU A 510 -13.79 41.46 -7.63
CA GLU A 510 -13.19 40.11 -7.73
C GLU A 510 -13.22 39.32 -6.40
N ARG A 511 -13.72 39.91 -5.30
CA ARG A 511 -13.77 39.24 -3.99
C ARG A 511 -15.02 38.38 -3.73
N GLU A 512 -16.00 38.36 -4.63
CA GLU A 512 -17.28 37.66 -4.42
C GLU A 512 -17.54 36.45 -5.35
N ARG A 513 -16.56 36.02 -6.16
CA ARG A 513 -16.67 34.79 -6.99
C ARG A 513 -15.42 33.92 -6.92
N GLY A 514 -15.33 33.10 -5.87
CA GLY A 514 -14.23 32.14 -5.67
C GLY A 514 -14.56 31.13 -4.59
N CYS A 515 -15.03 29.94 -4.99
CA CYS A 515 -15.68 28.92 -4.16
C CYS A 515 -15.09 28.66 -2.76
N GLN A 516 -16.00 28.64 -1.80
CA GLN A 516 -15.80 28.52 -0.36
C GLN A 516 -15.32 27.11 0.07
N TRP A 517 -14.02 26.95 0.33
CA TRP A 517 -13.51 25.80 1.11
C TRP A 517 -13.92 25.95 2.58
N ARG A 518 -14.96 25.25 3.03
CA ARG A 518 -15.29 25.07 4.46
C ARG A 518 -15.82 23.66 4.77
N GLY A 519 -14.91 22.72 4.97
CA GLY A 519 -15.19 21.46 5.67
C GLY A 519 -15.17 21.63 7.20
N GLY A 520 -15.99 22.54 7.74
CA GLY A 520 -15.96 22.94 9.14
C GLY A 520 -17.03 22.27 10.00
N TYR A 521 -16.61 21.38 10.90
CA TYR A 521 -17.46 20.66 11.85
C TYR A 521 -18.09 21.64 12.88
N ARG A 522 -19.42 21.60 13.06
CA ARG A 522 -20.11 22.14 14.26
C ARG A 522 -20.73 20.96 15.03
N PRO A 523 -20.57 20.88 16.37
CA PRO A 523 -21.36 20.00 17.20
C PRO A 523 -22.67 20.71 17.60
N ASP A 524 -23.81 20.05 17.42
CA ASP A 524 -25.07 20.53 17.99
C ASP A 524 -25.09 20.28 19.50
N SER A 525 -25.31 21.34 20.26
CA SER A 525 -25.58 21.30 21.70
C SER A 525 -27.06 21.04 21.93
N VAL A 526 -27.38 19.91 22.55
CA VAL A 526 -28.70 19.65 23.12
C VAL A 526 -28.76 20.31 24.50
N GLU A 527 -29.59 21.33 24.64
CA GLU A 527 -30.24 21.69 25.92
C GLU A 527 -31.74 21.58 25.70
N GLY A 528 -32.46 21.01 26.67
CA GLY A 528 -33.85 20.59 26.49
C GLY A 528 -34.83 21.22 27.45
N VAL A 529 -36.11 21.04 27.13
CA VAL A 529 -37.23 20.80 28.04
C VAL A 529 -38.07 19.68 27.44
#